data_AF-A0A7K1S976-F1
#
_entry.id   AF-A0A7K1S976-F1
#
_cell.length_a   1.000
_cell.length_b   1.000
_cell.length_c   1.000
_cell.angle_alpha   90.00
_cell.angle_beta   90.00
_cell.angle_gamma   90.00
#
_symmetry.space_group_name_H-M   'P 1'
#
loop_
_entity.id
_entity.type
_entity.pdbx_description
1 polymer ?
#
loop_
_entity_poly.entity_id
_entity_poly.type
_entity_poly.pdbx_seq_one_letter_code
_entity_poly.pdbx_strand_id
1 'polypeptide(L)'
;MLRKLVKWTGLLLGSLLLILVAIYFFIATNIANRAEKKYSFATETIAIPTDSAALLRGRHLTEIKGCTDCHGSNLAGKIMMNDAPLGRLVSRNLTKGKGGLPADYSTADWVMALRHGVDRTGKPLLFMPSHETTLLSTPDMAAIIAYCQQLPPVVTDLPGNKLGPIINITTYLDKMPLLSVEKIDHAKPMVASADTTEGIAQGKYLAVSCTGCHRPDLKGGDPVAPGFPPVPNITRSGNIGKWSQAQFIQTLRTGKTPKGHQMSPENMPWKMTAQYTQTELASLYQYVRSIQ
;
A
#
# COMPACT_ATOMS: atom_id res chain seq x y z
N MET A 1 13.12 49.16 29.69
CA MET A 1 13.64 48.24 28.64
C MET A 1 12.76 47.00 28.47
N LEU A 2 12.32 46.35 29.56
CA LEU A 2 11.47 45.14 29.53
C LEU A 2 10.18 45.25 28.68
N ARG A 3 9.42 46.35 28.78
CA ARG A 3 8.20 46.58 27.97
C ARG A 3 8.45 46.64 26.46
N LYS A 4 9.62 47.11 26.02
CA LYS A 4 9.98 47.14 24.58
C LYS A 4 10.37 45.73 24.11
N LEU A 5 11.17 45.01 24.91
CA LEU A 5 11.51 43.61 24.65
C LEU A 5 10.26 42.73 24.53
N VAL A 6 9.34 42.79 25.49
CA VAL A 6 8.08 42.01 25.44
C VAL A 6 7.25 42.33 24.19
N LYS A 7 7.18 43.60 23.76
CA LYS A 7 6.47 43.99 22.53
C LYS A 7 7.12 43.39 21.28
N TRP A 8 8.44 43.49 21.15
CA TRP A 8 9.16 42.94 20.00
C TRP A 8 9.15 41.41 19.98
N THR A 9 9.32 40.76 21.13
CA THR A 9 9.19 39.30 21.24
C THR A 9 7.77 38.85 20.89
N GLY A 10 6.74 39.56 21.35
CA GLY A 10 5.35 39.28 20.99
C GLY A 10 5.06 39.45 19.50
N LEU A 11 5.60 40.51 18.88
CA LEU A 11 5.49 40.73 17.43
C LEU A 11 6.21 39.63 16.64
N LEU A 12 7.39 39.21 17.07
CA LEU A 12 8.15 38.14 16.42
C LEU A 12 7.42 36.80 16.53
N LEU A 13 6.95 36.43 17.72
CA LEU A 13 6.19 35.19 17.93
C LEU A 13 4.86 35.20 17.17
N GLY A 14 4.16 36.34 17.17
CA GLY A 14 2.93 36.51 16.41
C GLY A 14 3.15 36.40 14.89
N SER A 15 4.22 37.03 14.38
CA SER A 15 4.60 36.93 12.97
C SER A 15 4.97 35.50 12.59
N LEU A 16 5.75 34.82 13.44
CA LEU A 16 6.13 33.43 13.21
C LEU A 16 4.90 32.51 13.19
N LEU A 17 3.97 32.67 14.13
CA LEU A 17 2.73 31.91 14.15
C LEU A 17 1.89 32.14 12.89
N LEU A 18 1.75 33.39 12.44
CA LEU A 18 1.05 33.72 11.20
C LEU A 18 1.70 33.07 9.98
N ILE A 19 3.03 33.07 9.91
CA ILE A 19 3.79 32.40 8.84
C ILE A 19 3.51 30.88 8.87
N LEU A 20 3.57 30.24 10.04
CA LEU A 20 3.30 28.80 10.18
C LEU A 20 1.88 28.44 9.77
N VAL A 21 0.89 29.26 10.16
CA VAL A 21 -0.51 29.07 9.75
C VAL A 21 -0.68 29.25 8.24
N ALA A 22 -0.05 30.26 7.64
CA ALA A 22 -0.09 30.47 6.20
C ALA A 22 0.56 29.32 5.41
N ILE A 23 1.71 28.82 5.88
CA ILE A 23 2.38 27.64 5.31
C ILE A 23 1.47 26.42 5.40
N TYR A 24 0.88 26.16 6.57
CA TYR A 24 -0.03 25.02 6.73
C TYR A 24 -1.26 25.14 5.83
N PHE A 25 -1.87 26.32 5.75
CA PHE A 25 -3.03 26.55 4.90
C PHE A 25 -2.69 26.33 3.42
N PHE A 26 -1.52 26.79 2.98
CA PHE A 26 -1.00 26.51 1.64
C PHE A 26 -0.83 24.99 1.40
N ILE A 27 -0.21 24.28 2.34
CA ILE A 27 -0.04 22.81 2.25
C ILE A 27 -1.39 22.10 2.18
N ALA A 28 -2.32 22.42 3.10
CA ALA A 28 -3.63 21.78 3.16
C ALA A 28 -4.44 22.03 1.87
N THR A 29 -4.41 23.25 1.34
CA THR A 29 -5.07 23.63 0.09
C THR A 29 -4.42 22.92 -1.11
N ASN A 30 -3.09 22.82 -1.14
CA ASN A 30 -2.38 22.08 -2.18
C ASN A 30 -2.78 20.61 -2.21
N ILE A 31 -2.79 19.94 -1.05
CA ILE A 31 -3.20 18.53 -0.94
C ILE A 31 -4.67 18.33 -1.31
N ALA A 32 -5.57 19.22 -0.84
CA ALA A 32 -6.98 19.17 -1.20
C ALA A 32 -7.18 19.29 -2.72
N ASN A 33 -6.51 20.25 -3.36
CA ASN A 33 -6.57 20.43 -4.82
C ASN A 33 -6.03 19.22 -5.59
N ARG A 34 -4.94 18.61 -5.12
CA ARG A 34 -4.38 17.39 -5.72
C ARG A 34 -5.32 16.19 -5.56
N ALA A 35 -5.94 16.02 -4.40
CA ALA A 35 -6.91 14.96 -4.13
C ALA A 35 -8.19 15.09 -4.96
N GLU A 36 -8.54 16.31 -5.40
CA GLU A 36 -9.70 16.58 -6.25
C GLU A 36 -9.37 16.67 -7.75
N LYS A 37 -8.09 16.63 -8.13
CA LYS A 37 -7.65 16.67 -9.53
C LYS A 37 -8.19 15.46 -10.27
N LYS A 38 -8.80 15.69 -11.43
CA LYS A 38 -9.27 14.62 -12.32
C LYS A 38 -8.17 14.21 -13.30
N TYR A 39 -7.89 12.92 -13.33
CA TYR A 39 -6.99 12.28 -14.28
C TYR A 39 -7.79 11.52 -15.32
N SER A 40 -7.26 11.45 -16.53
CA SER A 40 -7.82 10.68 -17.63
C SER A 40 -6.71 9.83 -18.23
N PHE A 41 -6.99 8.56 -18.45
CA PHE A 41 -6.07 7.60 -19.05
C PHE A 41 -6.76 6.91 -20.23
N ALA A 42 -5.97 6.33 -21.13
CA ALA A 42 -6.52 5.48 -22.17
C ALA A 42 -7.26 4.30 -21.53
N THR A 43 -8.42 3.94 -22.09
CA THR A 43 -9.14 2.76 -21.60
C THR A 43 -8.37 1.52 -22.02
N GLU A 44 -7.95 0.73 -21.04
CA GLU A 44 -7.27 -0.53 -21.27
C GLU A 44 -8.17 -1.68 -20.87
N THR A 45 -8.31 -2.63 -21.80
CA THR A 45 -9.18 -3.79 -21.64
C THR A 45 -8.32 -5.00 -21.32
N ILE A 46 -8.75 -5.76 -20.32
CA ILE A 46 -8.16 -7.04 -19.94
C ILE A 46 -9.26 -8.09 -19.90
N ALA A 47 -8.95 -9.28 -20.39
CA ALA A 47 -9.87 -10.41 -20.31
C ALA A 47 -9.96 -10.87 -18.85
N ILE A 48 -11.19 -10.98 -18.33
CA ILE A 48 -11.42 -11.44 -16.97
C ILE A 48 -11.71 -12.94 -16.99
N PRO A 49 -10.86 -13.78 -16.39
CA PRO A 49 -11.08 -15.21 -16.32
C PRO A 49 -12.26 -15.52 -15.39
N THR A 50 -12.95 -16.63 -15.64
CA THR A 50 -14.11 -17.07 -14.85
C THR A 50 -13.95 -18.49 -14.30
N ASP A 51 -12.85 -19.17 -14.63
CA ASP A 51 -12.55 -20.50 -14.14
C ASP A 51 -12.17 -20.50 -12.66
N SER A 52 -12.38 -21.64 -12.00
CA SER A 52 -12.14 -21.77 -10.56
C SER A 52 -10.67 -21.56 -10.17
N ALA A 53 -9.72 -21.87 -11.05
CA ALA A 53 -8.29 -21.69 -10.75
C ALA A 53 -7.94 -20.20 -10.70
N ALA A 54 -8.45 -19.40 -11.62
CA ALA A 54 -8.28 -17.96 -11.60
C ALA A 54 -8.93 -17.30 -10.37
N LEU A 55 -10.10 -17.77 -9.94
CA LEU A 55 -10.75 -17.25 -8.73
C LEU A 55 -9.97 -17.59 -7.45
N LEU A 56 -9.43 -18.81 -7.36
CA LEU A 56 -8.54 -19.20 -6.25
C LEU A 56 -7.26 -18.38 -6.25
N ARG A 57 -6.66 -18.14 -7.43
CA ARG A 57 -5.49 -17.27 -7.58
C ARG A 57 -5.81 -15.84 -7.17
N GLY A 58 -6.96 -15.31 -7.59
CA GLY A 58 -7.43 -13.97 -7.22
C GLY A 58 -7.60 -13.81 -5.71
N ARG A 59 -8.27 -14.77 -5.06
CA ARG A 59 -8.38 -14.81 -3.60
C ARG A 59 -7.01 -14.78 -2.93
N HIS A 60 -6.12 -15.69 -3.31
CA HIS A 60 -4.77 -15.78 -2.76
C HIS A 60 -4.02 -14.46 -2.90
N LEU A 61 -4.06 -13.85 -4.09
CA LEU A 61 -3.43 -12.55 -4.34
C LEU A 61 -4.02 -11.43 -3.48
N THR A 62 -5.33 -11.39 -3.23
CA THR A 62 -5.91 -10.37 -2.34
C THR A 62 -5.41 -10.47 -0.90
N GLU A 63 -5.06 -11.69 -0.46
CA GLU A 63 -4.48 -11.93 0.87
C GLU A 63 -3.00 -11.53 0.90
N ILE A 64 -2.19 -12.04 -0.06
CA ILE A 64 -0.74 -11.79 -0.07
C ILE A 64 -0.34 -10.41 -0.60
N LYS A 65 -1.27 -9.64 -1.17
CA LYS A 65 -1.07 -8.23 -1.56
C LYS A 65 -1.66 -7.24 -0.56
N GLY A 66 -2.10 -7.71 0.62
CA GLY A 66 -2.55 -6.85 1.71
C GLY A 66 -3.88 -6.14 1.45
N CYS A 67 -4.68 -6.59 0.47
CA CYS A 67 -5.99 -5.97 0.20
C CYS A 67 -6.89 -6.09 1.43
N THR A 68 -6.85 -7.21 2.15
CA THR A 68 -7.61 -7.44 3.39
C THR A 68 -7.15 -6.58 4.56
N ASP A 69 -5.87 -6.17 4.56
CA ASP A 69 -5.32 -5.26 5.58
C ASP A 69 -5.89 -3.86 5.42
N CYS A 70 -6.34 -3.48 4.23
CA CYS A 70 -6.98 -2.19 3.98
C CYS A 70 -8.51 -2.29 3.93
N HIS A 71 -9.06 -3.27 3.22
CA HIS A 71 -10.48 -3.40 2.94
C HIS A 71 -11.21 -4.36 3.89
N GLY A 72 -10.55 -4.91 4.90
CA GLY A 72 -11.14 -5.89 5.81
C GLY A 72 -11.16 -7.31 5.24
N SER A 73 -11.41 -8.30 6.10
CA SER A 73 -11.33 -9.73 5.75
C SER A 73 -12.39 -10.17 4.73
N ASN A 74 -13.53 -9.49 4.68
CA ASN A 74 -14.59 -9.70 3.68
C ASN A 74 -14.54 -8.65 2.55
N LEU A 75 -13.48 -7.84 2.48
CA LEU A 75 -13.31 -6.76 1.51
C LEU A 75 -14.44 -5.72 1.50
N ALA A 76 -15.20 -5.63 2.60
CA ALA A 76 -16.31 -4.69 2.76
C ALA A 76 -15.87 -3.29 3.23
N GLY A 77 -14.58 -2.98 3.20
CA GLY A 77 -14.03 -1.72 3.69
C GLY A 77 -13.91 -1.69 5.21
N LYS A 78 -13.08 -0.76 5.71
CA LYS A 78 -12.96 -0.48 7.14
C LYS A 78 -12.38 0.91 7.37
N ILE A 79 -12.57 1.41 8.59
CA ILE A 79 -11.83 2.57 9.09
C ILE A 79 -10.41 2.08 9.39
N MET A 80 -9.46 2.51 8.56
CA MET A 80 -8.04 2.17 8.69
C MET A 80 -7.39 2.89 9.85
N MET A 81 -7.81 4.14 10.03
CA MET A 81 -7.24 5.04 11.00
C MET A 81 -8.28 6.09 11.36
N ASN A 82 -8.37 6.43 12.65
CA ASN A 82 -9.19 7.51 13.14
C ASN A 82 -8.48 8.13 14.35
N ASP A 83 -7.59 9.08 14.06
CA ASP A 83 -6.77 9.78 15.04
C ASP A 83 -6.87 11.30 14.76
N ALA A 84 -6.83 12.16 15.77
CA ALA A 84 -7.08 13.59 15.56
C ALA A 84 -5.96 14.29 14.75
N PRO A 85 -4.67 14.11 15.08
CA PRO A 85 -3.55 14.60 14.27
C PRO A 85 -3.44 14.01 12.85
N LEU A 86 -3.68 12.71 12.69
CA LEU A 86 -3.57 12.05 11.39
C LEU A 86 -4.84 12.21 10.55
N GLY A 87 -5.99 12.28 11.20
CA GLY A 87 -7.31 12.29 10.58
C GLY A 87 -7.93 10.89 10.48
N ARG A 88 -8.88 10.77 9.57
CA ARG A 88 -9.64 9.55 9.32
C ARG A 88 -9.39 9.04 7.90
N LEU A 89 -8.80 7.85 7.80
CA LEU A 89 -8.65 7.10 6.55
C LEU A 89 -9.59 5.91 6.55
N VAL A 90 -10.33 5.75 5.46
CA VAL A 90 -11.37 4.75 5.27
C VAL A 90 -11.19 4.11 3.91
N SER A 91 -11.05 2.80 3.91
CA SER A 91 -11.01 2.00 2.69
C SER A 91 -12.42 1.67 2.25
N ARG A 92 -12.66 1.67 0.94
CA ARG A 92 -13.97 1.45 0.33
C ARG A 92 -14.45 0.00 0.49
N ASN A 93 -15.76 -0.20 0.56
CA ASN A 93 -16.37 -1.51 0.37
C ASN A 93 -16.27 -1.95 -1.10
N LEU A 94 -15.55 -3.05 -1.35
CA LEU A 94 -15.32 -3.59 -2.70
C LEU A 94 -16.44 -4.52 -3.18
N THR A 95 -17.41 -4.84 -2.32
CA THR A 95 -18.58 -5.65 -2.68
C THR A 95 -19.65 -4.78 -3.36
N LYS A 96 -20.67 -5.43 -3.93
CA LYS A 96 -21.86 -4.74 -4.49
C LYS A 96 -22.96 -4.47 -3.47
N GLY A 97 -22.68 -4.60 -2.18
CA GLY A 97 -23.63 -4.26 -1.12
C GLY A 97 -23.81 -2.75 -0.96
N LYS A 98 -24.84 -2.32 -0.23
CA LYS A 98 -25.08 -0.89 0.06
C LYS A 98 -23.85 -0.27 0.72
N GLY A 99 -23.38 0.86 0.17
CA GLY A 99 -22.13 1.53 0.58
C GLY A 99 -20.87 1.04 -0.16
N GLY A 100 -21.00 0.05 -1.03
CA GLY A 100 -19.93 -0.51 -1.86
C GLY A 100 -19.88 0.01 -3.29
N LEU A 101 -19.39 -0.86 -4.18
CA LEU A 101 -19.31 -0.58 -5.61
C LEU A 101 -20.70 -0.56 -6.24
N PRO A 102 -20.97 0.35 -7.19
CA PRO A 102 -22.22 0.36 -7.91
C PRO A 102 -22.37 -0.91 -8.76
N ALA A 103 -23.62 -1.27 -9.10
CA ALA A 103 -23.92 -2.52 -9.80
C ALA A 103 -23.19 -2.63 -11.17
N ASP A 104 -23.00 -1.49 -11.83
CA ASP A 104 -22.37 -1.29 -13.14
C ASP A 104 -20.85 -1.06 -13.07
N TYR A 105 -20.20 -1.29 -11.92
CA TYR A 105 -18.75 -1.14 -11.80
C TYR A 105 -18.02 -2.10 -12.73
N SER A 106 -17.34 -1.56 -13.73
CA SER A 106 -16.79 -2.29 -14.87
C SER A 106 -15.36 -2.77 -14.62
N THR A 107 -14.85 -3.64 -15.49
CA THR A 107 -13.43 -4.01 -15.51
C THR A 107 -12.53 -2.79 -15.73
N ALA A 108 -12.93 -1.84 -16.57
CA ALA A 108 -12.14 -0.62 -16.78
C ALA A 108 -12.04 0.22 -15.50
N ASP A 109 -13.11 0.27 -14.70
CA ASP A 109 -13.11 0.96 -13.40
C ASP A 109 -12.15 0.28 -12.40
N TRP A 110 -12.05 -1.05 -12.44
CA TRP A 110 -11.05 -1.80 -11.67
C TRP A 110 -9.63 -1.52 -12.13
N VAL A 111 -9.38 -1.47 -13.44
CA VAL A 111 -8.06 -1.15 -14.01
C VAL A 111 -7.64 0.27 -13.62
N MET A 112 -8.56 1.25 -13.68
CA MET A 112 -8.32 2.61 -13.20
C MET A 112 -7.86 2.63 -11.73
N ALA A 113 -8.53 1.85 -10.87
CA ALA A 113 -8.18 1.77 -9.45
C ALA A 113 -6.83 1.08 -9.22
N LEU A 114 -6.64 -0.13 -9.74
CA LEU A 114 -5.48 -0.97 -9.45
C LEU A 114 -4.22 -0.52 -10.19
N ARG A 115 -4.36 0.02 -11.40
CA ARG A 115 -3.20 0.42 -12.18
C ARG A 115 -2.90 1.91 -12.09
N HIS A 116 -3.93 2.74 -12.03
CA HIS A 116 -3.73 4.19 -12.09
C HIS A 116 -3.95 4.88 -10.75
N GLY A 117 -4.50 4.20 -9.74
CA GLY A 117 -4.73 4.81 -8.43
C GLY A 117 -5.78 5.90 -8.45
N VAL A 118 -6.77 5.77 -9.34
CA VAL A 118 -7.90 6.70 -9.45
C VAL A 118 -9.21 5.94 -9.50
N ASP A 119 -10.29 6.57 -9.04
CA ASP A 119 -11.63 6.01 -9.16
C ASP A 119 -12.19 6.16 -10.58
N ARG A 120 -13.41 5.63 -10.81
CA ARG A 120 -14.10 5.73 -12.10
C ARG A 120 -14.39 7.15 -12.59
N THR A 121 -14.30 8.15 -11.72
CA THR A 121 -14.46 9.57 -12.05
C THR A 121 -13.13 10.26 -12.35
N GLY A 122 -12.03 9.52 -12.24
CA GLY A 122 -10.66 10.01 -12.44
C GLY A 122 -10.07 10.67 -11.20
N LYS A 123 -10.73 10.63 -10.03
CA LYS A 123 -10.19 11.22 -8.80
C LYS A 123 -9.20 10.27 -8.13
N PRO A 124 -8.09 10.75 -7.55
CA PRO A 124 -7.16 9.94 -6.78
C PRO A 124 -7.84 9.09 -5.70
N LEU A 125 -7.43 7.83 -5.63
CA LEU A 125 -7.71 6.98 -4.49
C LEU A 125 -6.75 7.33 -3.36
N LEU A 126 -7.30 7.67 -2.20
CA LEU A 126 -6.50 8.04 -1.04
C LEU A 126 -5.89 6.78 -0.42
N PHE A 127 -4.57 6.77 -0.30
CA PHE A 127 -3.78 5.75 0.40
C PHE A 127 -3.86 4.33 -0.19
N MET A 128 -4.56 4.15 -1.32
CA MET A 128 -4.54 2.89 -2.07
C MET A 128 -3.16 2.72 -2.73
N PRO A 129 -2.43 1.63 -2.51
CA PRO A 129 -1.05 1.46 -2.99
C PRO A 129 -0.99 1.02 -4.46
N SER A 130 -1.63 1.78 -5.36
CA SER A 130 -1.69 1.42 -6.79
C SER A 130 -0.34 1.43 -7.50
N HIS A 131 0.66 2.10 -6.92
CA HIS A 131 2.05 2.05 -7.37
C HIS A 131 2.72 0.69 -7.14
N GLU A 132 2.15 -0.16 -6.29
CA GLU A 132 2.54 -1.57 -6.16
C GLU A 132 1.68 -2.47 -7.04
N THR A 133 0.36 -2.26 -7.09
CA THR A 133 -0.53 -3.13 -7.88
C THR A 133 -0.39 -2.92 -9.39
N THR A 134 0.11 -1.76 -9.84
CA THR A 134 0.50 -1.55 -11.25
C THR A 134 1.65 -2.46 -11.72
N LEU A 135 2.39 -3.06 -10.79
CA LEU A 135 3.49 -3.99 -11.08
C LEU A 135 3.00 -5.44 -11.18
N LEU A 136 1.70 -5.69 -10.96
CA LEU A 136 1.12 -7.00 -11.16
C LEU A 136 1.16 -7.39 -12.63
N SER A 137 1.28 -8.68 -12.88
CA SER A 137 1.10 -9.20 -14.23
C SER A 137 -0.37 -9.05 -14.65
N THR A 138 -0.63 -8.91 -15.94
CA THR A 138 -1.99 -8.83 -16.48
C THR A 138 -2.86 -10.01 -16.00
N PRO A 139 -2.40 -11.29 -16.00
CA PRO A 139 -3.16 -12.41 -15.45
C PRO A 139 -3.46 -12.27 -13.95
N ASP A 140 -2.50 -11.83 -13.14
CA ASP A 140 -2.70 -11.68 -11.70
C ASP A 140 -3.65 -10.52 -11.38
N MET A 141 -3.57 -9.40 -12.10
CA MET A 141 -4.56 -8.31 -11.99
C MET A 141 -5.96 -8.78 -12.40
N ALA A 142 -6.08 -9.51 -13.51
CA ALA A 142 -7.34 -10.06 -13.96
C ALA A 142 -7.94 -11.06 -12.96
N ALA A 143 -7.11 -11.91 -12.33
CA ALA A 143 -7.53 -12.85 -11.30
C ALA A 143 -8.05 -12.12 -10.05
N ILE A 144 -7.37 -11.08 -9.57
CA ILE A 144 -7.86 -10.24 -8.46
C ILE A 144 -9.22 -9.65 -8.80
N ILE A 145 -9.37 -9.09 -10.01
CA ILE A 145 -10.63 -8.49 -10.44
C ILE A 145 -11.74 -9.54 -10.53
N ALA A 146 -11.47 -10.71 -11.13
CA ALA A 146 -12.41 -11.83 -11.21
C ALA A 146 -12.93 -12.23 -9.82
N TYR A 147 -12.03 -12.38 -8.85
CA TYR A 147 -12.40 -12.72 -7.48
C TYR A 147 -13.22 -11.61 -6.82
N CYS A 148 -12.78 -10.36 -6.90
CA CYS A 148 -13.48 -9.22 -6.31
C CYS A 148 -14.88 -9.01 -6.89
N GLN A 149 -15.08 -9.29 -8.18
CA GLN A 149 -16.39 -9.20 -8.84
C GLN A 149 -17.41 -10.22 -8.32
N GLN A 150 -16.95 -11.33 -7.72
CA GLN A 150 -17.80 -12.39 -7.17
C GLN A 150 -18.01 -12.31 -5.66
N LEU A 151 -17.51 -11.25 -5.00
CA LEU A 151 -17.68 -11.10 -3.56
C LEU A 151 -19.16 -11.04 -3.17
N PRO A 152 -19.57 -11.74 -2.09
CA PRO A 152 -20.92 -11.63 -1.58
C PRO A 152 -21.21 -10.17 -1.19
N PRO A 153 -22.39 -9.62 -1.51
CA PRO A 153 -22.75 -8.26 -1.10
C PRO A 153 -22.73 -8.11 0.42
N VAL A 154 -22.01 -7.10 0.92
CA VAL A 154 -22.00 -6.75 2.34
C VAL A 154 -22.46 -5.30 2.49
N VAL A 155 -23.44 -5.06 3.36
CA VAL A 155 -23.91 -3.71 3.66
C VAL A 155 -22.97 -3.05 4.66
N THR A 156 -22.50 -1.85 4.33
CA THR A 156 -21.64 -1.05 5.20
C THR A 156 -22.01 0.42 5.16
N ASP A 157 -21.97 1.08 6.30
CA ASP A 157 -22.09 2.53 6.41
C ASP A 157 -20.79 3.10 6.98
N LEU A 158 -19.83 3.35 6.08
CA LEU A 158 -18.52 3.86 6.43
C LEU A 158 -18.48 5.37 6.20
N PRO A 159 -17.91 6.16 7.13
CA PRO A 159 -17.84 7.60 6.96
C PRO A 159 -16.81 7.99 5.89
N GLY A 160 -16.89 9.22 5.39
CA GLY A 160 -15.90 9.75 4.45
C GLY A 160 -14.52 9.99 5.08
N ASN A 161 -13.50 10.05 4.22
CA ASN A 161 -12.13 10.41 4.58
C ASN A 161 -12.05 11.85 5.12
N LYS A 162 -11.11 12.07 6.05
CA LYS A 162 -10.76 13.40 6.57
C LYS A 162 -9.25 13.45 6.78
N LEU A 163 -8.54 14.25 6.01
CA LEU A 163 -7.09 14.38 6.14
C LEU A 163 -6.73 15.29 7.31
N GLY A 164 -5.90 14.80 8.23
CA GLY A 164 -5.37 15.58 9.35
C GLY A 164 -4.09 16.33 8.97
N PRO A 165 -3.61 17.24 9.84
CA PRO A 165 -2.41 18.03 9.59
C PRO A 165 -1.16 17.20 9.35
N ILE A 166 -0.98 16.09 10.07
CA ILE A 166 0.22 15.25 9.90
C ILE A 166 0.24 14.62 8.51
N ILE A 167 -0.88 14.03 8.04
CA ILE A 167 -0.95 13.44 6.69
C ILE A 167 -0.69 14.50 5.62
N ASN A 168 -1.29 15.68 5.74
CA ASN A 168 -1.08 16.75 4.76
C ASN A 168 0.40 17.15 4.67
N ILE A 169 1.06 17.34 5.82
CA ILE A 169 2.48 17.70 5.87
C ILE A 169 3.36 16.57 5.34
N THR A 170 3.17 15.32 5.78
CA THR A 170 4.00 14.19 5.33
C THR A 170 3.80 13.88 3.86
N THR A 171 2.58 14.03 3.34
CA THR A 171 2.29 13.89 1.90
C THR A 171 2.96 15.01 1.10
N TYR A 172 2.90 16.26 1.57
CA TYR A 172 3.53 17.39 0.89
C TYR A 172 5.06 17.26 0.85
N LEU A 173 5.66 16.71 1.91
CA LEU A 173 7.09 16.41 2.01
C LEU A 173 7.50 15.08 1.38
N ASP A 174 6.58 14.41 0.67
CA ASP A 174 6.79 13.14 -0.01
C ASP A 174 7.23 11.95 0.88
N LYS A 175 6.91 12.03 2.17
CA LYS A 175 7.18 10.95 3.14
C LYS A 175 6.05 9.92 3.25
N MET A 176 4.88 10.24 2.69
CA MET A 176 3.71 9.36 2.70
C MET A 176 3.04 9.40 1.32
N PRO A 177 2.99 8.29 0.57
CA PRO A 177 2.41 8.25 -0.77
C PRO A 177 0.88 8.20 -0.70
N LEU A 178 0.25 9.29 -0.26
CA LEU A 178 -1.21 9.38 -0.15
C LEU A 178 -1.90 9.28 -1.52
N LEU A 179 -1.29 9.83 -2.56
CA LEU A 179 -1.84 9.91 -3.92
C LEU A 179 -0.99 9.07 -4.87
N SER A 180 -1.26 7.76 -4.93
CA SER A 180 -0.45 6.81 -5.72
C SER A 180 -0.39 7.15 -7.22
N VAL A 181 -1.42 7.80 -7.77
CA VAL A 181 -1.42 8.26 -9.18
C VAL A 181 -0.22 9.15 -9.52
N GLU A 182 0.34 9.86 -8.55
CA GLU A 182 1.51 10.74 -8.78
C GLU A 182 2.85 9.98 -8.72
N LYS A 183 2.82 8.69 -8.35
CA LYS A 183 4.00 7.83 -8.18
C LYS A 183 4.15 6.77 -9.26
N ILE A 184 3.21 6.74 -10.20
CA ILE A 184 3.13 5.71 -11.23
C ILE A 184 3.62 6.29 -12.56
N ASP A 185 4.51 5.56 -13.22
CA ASP A 185 4.82 5.80 -14.62
C ASP A 185 3.72 5.18 -15.48
N HIS A 186 2.68 5.98 -15.78
CA HIS A 186 1.50 5.52 -16.50
C HIS A 186 1.76 5.18 -17.97
N ALA A 187 2.91 5.56 -18.52
CA ALA A 187 3.29 5.21 -19.89
C ALA A 187 3.86 3.79 -20.00
N LYS A 188 4.24 3.17 -18.87
CA LYS A 188 4.71 1.79 -18.88
C LYS A 188 3.57 0.82 -19.20
N PRO A 189 3.80 -0.14 -20.13
CA PRO A 189 2.82 -1.17 -20.41
C PRO A 189 2.65 -2.07 -19.18
N MET A 190 1.48 -2.71 -19.08
CA MET A 190 1.26 -3.75 -18.07
C MET A 190 2.27 -4.89 -18.26
N VAL A 191 2.69 -5.49 -17.15
CA VAL A 191 3.56 -6.67 -17.16
C VAL A 191 2.76 -7.83 -17.77
N ALA A 192 3.15 -8.31 -18.94
CA ALA A 192 2.34 -9.29 -19.69
C ALA A 192 2.14 -10.61 -18.91
N SER A 193 3.19 -11.09 -18.24
CA SER A 193 3.16 -12.31 -17.43
C SER A 193 4.21 -12.24 -16.32
N ALA A 194 4.01 -12.98 -15.23
CA ALA A 194 5.13 -13.34 -14.36
C ALA A 194 6.03 -14.32 -15.14
N ASP A 195 7.34 -14.13 -15.08
CA ASP A 195 8.30 -14.89 -15.88
C ASP A 195 8.24 -16.40 -15.57
N THR A 196 7.96 -16.76 -14.32
CA THR A 196 7.86 -18.14 -13.84
C THR A 196 6.92 -18.23 -12.64
N THR A 197 6.36 -19.40 -12.35
CA THR A 197 5.58 -19.65 -11.12
C THR A 197 6.45 -20.04 -9.93
N GLU A 198 7.74 -20.32 -10.15
CA GLU A 198 8.71 -20.72 -9.13
C GLU A 198 10.10 -20.13 -9.40
N GLY A 199 10.97 -20.17 -8.41
CA GLY A 199 12.38 -19.80 -8.55
C GLY A 199 12.67 -18.33 -8.33
N ILE A 200 13.87 -17.89 -8.70
CA ILE A 200 14.36 -16.52 -8.44
C ILE A 200 13.46 -15.45 -9.10
N ALA A 201 12.98 -15.68 -10.33
CA ALA A 201 12.14 -14.71 -11.03
C ALA A 201 10.78 -14.52 -10.33
N GLN A 202 10.15 -15.63 -9.91
CA GLN A 202 8.96 -15.56 -9.05
C GLN A 202 9.25 -14.87 -7.71
N GLY A 203 10.38 -15.19 -7.07
CA GLY A 203 10.80 -14.54 -5.83
C GLY A 203 10.94 -13.03 -5.99
N LYS A 204 11.53 -12.57 -7.11
CA LYS A 204 11.63 -11.14 -7.46
C LYS A 204 10.26 -10.49 -7.62
N TYR A 205 9.36 -11.15 -8.34
CA TYR A 205 7.99 -10.68 -8.55
C TYR A 205 7.22 -10.52 -7.22
N LEU A 206 7.38 -11.47 -6.32
CA LEU A 206 6.74 -11.46 -5.00
C LEU A 206 7.36 -10.44 -4.05
N ALA A 207 8.67 -10.20 -4.13
CA ALA A 207 9.42 -9.31 -3.25
C ALA A 207 9.09 -7.82 -3.45
N VAL A 208 8.33 -7.45 -4.50
CA VAL A 208 7.87 -6.08 -4.73
C VAL A 208 7.23 -5.49 -3.46
N SER A 209 6.35 -6.27 -2.80
CA SER A 209 5.67 -5.88 -1.56
C SER A 209 6.61 -5.76 -0.34
N CYS A 210 7.84 -6.27 -0.44
CA CYS A 210 8.87 -6.10 0.58
C CYS A 210 9.64 -4.78 0.41
N THR A 211 9.74 -4.24 -0.82
CA THR A 211 10.60 -3.09 -1.12
C THR A 211 10.11 -1.78 -0.51
N GLY A 212 8.81 -1.65 -0.22
CA GLY A 212 8.26 -0.47 0.46
C GLY A 212 8.93 -0.20 1.81
N CYS A 213 9.21 -1.26 2.58
CA CYS A 213 9.94 -1.16 3.84
C CYS A 213 11.44 -1.42 3.66
N HIS A 214 11.81 -2.52 2.99
CA HIS A 214 13.19 -2.99 2.89
C HIS A 214 14.06 -2.26 1.85
N ARG A 215 13.48 -1.26 1.15
CA ARG A 215 14.10 -0.50 0.04
C ARG A 215 14.28 -1.37 -1.22
N PRO A 216 14.50 -0.75 -2.40
CA PRO A 216 14.65 -1.50 -3.65
C PRO A 216 15.80 -2.52 -3.67
N ASP A 217 16.86 -2.29 -2.88
CA ASP A 217 18.01 -3.19 -2.76
C ASP A 217 17.85 -4.25 -1.65
N LEU A 218 16.73 -4.21 -0.92
CA LEU A 218 16.39 -5.08 0.21
C LEU A 218 17.38 -5.01 1.40
N LYS A 219 18.22 -3.98 1.46
CA LYS A 219 19.21 -3.80 2.54
C LYS A 219 18.64 -3.11 3.78
N GLY A 220 17.40 -2.61 3.70
CA GLY A 220 16.76 -1.90 4.81
C GLY A 220 17.46 -0.58 5.13
N GLY A 221 17.49 -0.20 6.40
CA GLY A 221 18.09 1.05 6.87
C GLY A 221 17.24 1.75 7.91
N ASP A 222 17.16 3.08 7.80
CA ASP A 222 16.42 3.91 8.75
C ASP A 222 14.95 3.52 8.86
N PRO A 223 14.31 3.76 10.03
CA PRO A 223 12.90 3.51 10.26
C PRO A 223 12.00 4.07 9.14
N VAL A 224 10.94 3.34 8.81
CA VAL A 224 9.93 3.77 7.82
C VAL A 224 9.15 5.00 8.28
N ALA A 225 9.04 5.20 9.60
CA ALA A 225 8.39 6.35 10.21
C ALA A 225 8.94 6.58 11.63
N PRO A 226 8.77 7.79 12.22
CA PRO A 226 9.11 8.03 13.61
C PRO A 226 8.45 7.01 14.55
N GLY A 227 9.23 6.41 15.45
CA GLY A 227 8.75 5.40 16.41
C GLY A 227 8.83 3.95 15.91
N PHE A 228 9.15 3.71 14.63
CA PHE A 228 9.40 2.36 14.12
C PHE A 228 10.87 1.94 14.33
N PRO A 229 11.17 0.63 14.42
CA PRO A 229 12.53 0.15 14.47
C PRO A 229 13.25 0.35 13.12
N PRO A 230 14.59 0.34 13.10
CA PRO A 230 15.36 0.24 11.86
C PRO A 230 14.96 -1.01 11.06
N VAL A 231 14.89 -0.86 9.74
CA VAL A 231 14.51 -1.95 8.84
C VAL A 231 15.73 -2.84 8.60
N PRO A 232 15.64 -4.17 8.82
CA PRO A 232 16.80 -5.04 8.68
C PRO A 232 17.16 -5.31 7.21
N ASN A 233 18.45 -5.54 6.97
CA ASN A 233 18.95 -6.13 5.73
C ASN A 233 18.44 -7.57 5.60
N ILE A 234 17.68 -7.84 4.54
CA ILE A 234 17.10 -9.16 4.25
C ILE A 234 17.80 -9.90 3.10
N THR A 235 18.94 -9.38 2.61
CA THR A 235 19.74 -10.03 1.57
C THR A 235 20.66 -11.12 2.13
N ARG A 236 21.51 -11.70 1.27
CA ARG A 236 22.54 -12.67 1.66
C ARG A 236 23.54 -12.12 2.69
N SER A 237 23.86 -10.83 2.65
CA SER A 237 24.76 -10.22 3.63
C SER A 237 24.09 -9.95 4.99
N GLY A 238 22.77 -9.99 5.05
CA GLY A 238 21.98 -9.85 6.28
C GLY A 238 21.86 -11.13 7.11
N ASN A 239 20.94 -11.12 8.08
CA ASN A 239 20.68 -12.29 8.94
C ASN A 239 20.18 -13.51 8.14
N ILE A 240 19.44 -13.27 7.05
CA ILE A 240 18.88 -14.33 6.19
C ILE A 240 19.98 -15.15 5.52
N GLY A 241 21.17 -14.59 5.28
CA GLY A 241 22.33 -15.35 4.80
C GLY A 241 22.74 -16.51 5.68
N LYS A 242 22.39 -16.47 6.98
CA LYS A 242 22.67 -17.50 7.99
C LYS A 242 21.53 -18.48 8.21
N TRP A 243 20.35 -18.21 7.63
CA TRP A 243 19.15 -19.02 7.84
C TRP A 243 19.05 -20.11 6.78
N SER A 244 18.66 -21.31 7.19
CA SER A 244 18.18 -22.32 6.25
C SER A 244 16.86 -21.87 5.60
N GLN A 245 16.50 -22.47 4.46
CA GLN A 245 15.21 -22.18 3.83
C GLN A 245 14.05 -22.47 4.79
N ALA A 246 14.09 -23.59 5.52
CA ALA A 246 13.06 -23.94 6.50
C ALA A 246 12.94 -22.88 7.61
N GLN A 247 14.06 -22.36 8.11
CA GLN A 247 14.07 -21.29 9.11
C GLN A 247 13.48 -19.98 8.58
N PHE A 248 13.80 -19.61 7.34
CA PHE A 248 13.22 -18.43 6.69
C PHE A 248 11.71 -18.57 6.53
N ILE A 249 11.25 -19.71 6.01
CA ILE A 249 9.82 -20.01 5.82
C ILE A 249 9.08 -19.98 7.16
N GLN A 250 9.62 -20.61 8.19
CA GLN A 250 9.03 -20.60 9.52
C GLN A 250 8.92 -19.18 10.08
N THR A 251 9.96 -18.36 9.88
CA THR A 251 9.97 -16.96 10.33
C THR A 251 8.86 -16.16 9.65
N LEU A 252 8.67 -16.30 8.34
CA LEU A 252 7.60 -15.62 7.60
C LEU A 252 6.20 -16.16 7.90
N ARG A 253 6.08 -17.40 8.39
CA ARG A 253 4.79 -17.97 8.80
C ARG A 253 4.35 -17.58 10.21
N THR A 254 5.30 -17.46 11.14
CA THR A 254 4.97 -17.28 12.57
C THR A 254 5.45 -15.96 13.16
N GLY A 255 6.24 -15.19 12.41
CA GLY A 255 6.92 -14.01 12.93
C GLY A 255 8.04 -14.33 13.93
N LYS A 256 8.41 -15.60 14.13
CA LYS A 256 9.43 -16.00 15.11
C LYS A 256 10.74 -16.31 14.40
N THR A 257 11.76 -15.51 14.70
CA THR A 257 13.10 -15.71 14.13
C THR A 257 13.77 -16.97 14.67
N PRO A 258 14.84 -17.49 14.02
CA PRO A 258 15.56 -18.69 14.50
C PRO A 258 16.20 -18.52 15.87
N LYS A 259 16.45 -17.27 16.29
CA LYS A 259 16.96 -16.93 17.64
C LYS A 259 15.85 -16.80 18.69
N GLY A 260 14.60 -17.05 18.32
CA GLY A 260 13.45 -17.01 19.22
C GLY A 260 12.79 -15.64 19.39
N HIS A 261 13.32 -14.58 18.79
CA HIS A 261 12.69 -13.25 18.83
C HIS A 261 11.37 -13.26 18.04
N GLN A 262 10.29 -12.79 18.68
CA GLN A 262 8.97 -12.61 18.09
C GLN A 262 8.85 -11.20 17.49
N MET A 263 8.61 -11.13 16.18
CA MET A 263 8.38 -9.87 15.48
C MET A 263 6.96 -9.36 15.75
N SER A 264 6.85 -8.05 15.96
CA SER A 264 5.56 -7.36 15.98
C SER A 264 4.98 -7.34 14.57
N PRO A 265 3.70 -7.76 14.37
CA PRO A 265 3.05 -7.73 13.07
C PRO A 265 2.85 -6.31 12.52
N GLU A 266 2.95 -5.28 13.37
CA GLU A 266 2.90 -3.87 12.99
C GLU A 266 4.20 -3.40 12.33
N ASN A 267 5.35 -3.94 12.75
CA ASN A 267 6.67 -3.59 12.19
C ASN A 267 7.03 -4.44 10.96
N MET A 268 6.57 -5.68 10.92
CA MET A 268 6.80 -6.60 9.81
C MET A 268 5.54 -7.47 9.64
N PRO A 269 4.83 -7.39 8.50
CA PRO A 269 3.48 -7.95 8.35
C PRO A 269 3.50 -9.47 8.13
N TRP A 270 4.02 -10.22 9.10
CA TRP A 270 4.20 -11.67 8.97
C TRP A 270 2.88 -12.44 8.83
N LYS A 271 1.74 -11.88 9.29
CA LYS A 271 0.41 -12.50 9.09
C LYS A 271 0.03 -12.57 7.61
N MET A 272 0.43 -11.55 6.84
CA MET A 272 0.26 -11.49 5.39
C MET A 272 1.24 -12.46 4.72
N THR A 273 2.53 -12.45 5.12
CA THR A 273 3.51 -13.38 4.53
C THR A 273 3.22 -14.84 4.87
N ALA A 274 2.49 -15.11 5.96
CA ALA A 274 2.05 -16.45 6.32
C ALA A 274 1.04 -17.07 5.33
N GLN A 275 0.36 -16.24 4.53
CA GLN A 275 -0.57 -16.70 3.50
C GLN A 275 0.14 -17.17 2.22
N TYR A 276 1.42 -16.85 2.05
CA TYR A 276 2.19 -17.33 0.90
C TYR A 276 2.27 -18.86 0.92
N THR A 277 2.16 -19.44 -0.28
CA THR A 277 2.36 -20.88 -0.44
C THR A 277 3.81 -21.27 -0.13
N GLN A 278 4.04 -22.56 0.13
CA GLN A 278 5.38 -23.08 0.38
C GLN A 278 6.34 -22.76 -0.79
N THR A 279 5.87 -22.92 -2.02
CA THR A 279 6.63 -22.65 -3.25
C THR A 279 6.97 -21.17 -3.42
N GLU A 280 6.04 -20.28 -3.10
CA GLU A 280 6.27 -18.84 -3.17
C GLU A 280 7.29 -18.39 -2.12
N LEU A 281 7.21 -18.91 -0.88
CA LEU A 281 8.21 -18.61 0.15
C LEU A 281 9.59 -19.20 -0.19
N ALA A 282 9.65 -20.37 -0.83
CA ALA A 282 10.89 -20.94 -1.35
C ALA A 282 11.49 -20.05 -2.45
N SER A 283 10.67 -19.55 -3.36
CA SER A 283 11.06 -18.64 -4.44
C SER A 283 11.59 -17.31 -3.89
N LEU A 284 10.88 -16.74 -2.91
CA LEU A 284 11.33 -15.56 -2.16
C LEU A 284 12.69 -15.78 -1.52
N TYR A 285 12.89 -16.91 -0.82
CA TYR A 285 14.18 -17.25 -0.21
C TYR A 285 15.32 -17.29 -1.23
N GLN A 286 15.09 -17.93 -2.38
CA GLN A 286 16.08 -18.00 -3.46
C GLN A 286 16.43 -16.60 -3.98
N TYR A 287 15.42 -15.74 -4.20
CA TYR A 287 15.64 -14.39 -4.68
C TYR A 287 16.42 -13.52 -3.68
N VAL A 288 15.97 -13.42 -2.42
CA VAL A 288 16.65 -12.55 -1.44
C VAL A 288 18.08 -13.01 -1.14
N ARG A 289 18.38 -14.32 -1.23
CA ARG A 289 19.74 -14.85 -1.11
C ARG A 289 20.61 -14.68 -2.35
N SER A 290 20.02 -14.36 -3.49
CA SER A 290 20.77 -14.03 -4.71
C SER A 290 21.35 -12.61 -4.67
N ILE A 291 20.81 -11.74 -3.82
CA ILE A 291 21.25 -10.34 -3.65
C ILE A 291 22.42 -10.27 -2.65
N GLN A 292 23.48 -9.57 -3.03
CA GLN A 292 24.72 -9.39 -2.25
C GLN A 292 24.59 -8.26 -1.22
#